data_AF-A0A4Y1ZKS6-F1
#
_entry.id   AF-A0A4Y1ZKS6-F1
#
_cell.length_a   1.000
_cell.length_b   1.000
_cell.length_c   1.000
_cell.angle_alpha   90.00
_cell.angle_beta   90.00
_cell.angle_gamma   90.00
#
_symmetry.space_group_name_H-M   'P 1'
#
loop_
_entity.id
_entity.type
_entity.pdbx_description
1 polymer ?
#
loop_
_entity_poly.entity_id
_entity_poly.type
_entity_poly.pdbx_seq_one_letter_code
_entity_poly.pdbx_strand_id
1 'polypeptide(L)'
;MKETETKKFSEKRKFKLPKIEPKKFTGDAKEYLSFWSQFRKIQEDTSIPNEDKMQYLLQAVVPKTKAARVVESFPATAENYPKAIVQLKERFGRDDLLVQIYVRDLLSMVMKNANRSPGFA
;
A
#
# COMPACT_ATOMS: atom_id res chain seq x y z
N MET A 1 -14.26 -55.72 1.70
CA MET A 1 -15.15 -54.60 2.07
C MET A 1 -14.31 -53.34 1.96
N LYS A 2 -14.26 -52.69 0.78
CA LYS A 2 -14.95 -51.43 0.45
C LYS A 2 -15.05 -50.47 1.63
N GLU A 3 -14.23 -49.41 1.62
CA GLU A 3 -14.76 -48.05 1.64
C GLU A 3 -13.74 -47.04 1.09
N THR A 4 -14.16 -46.39 0.02
CA THR A 4 -13.53 -45.29 -0.67
C THR A 4 -13.99 -43.99 0.00
N GLU A 5 -13.11 -43.28 0.70
CA GLU A 5 -13.40 -41.91 1.12
C GLU A 5 -13.01 -40.93 0.01
N THR A 6 -14.05 -40.48 -0.68
CA THR A 6 -14.06 -39.39 -1.65
C THR A 6 -13.65 -38.09 -0.98
N LYS A 7 -12.39 -37.66 -1.18
CA LYS A 7 -11.95 -36.28 -0.91
C LYS A 7 -12.76 -35.34 -1.81
N LYS A 8 -13.76 -34.67 -1.23
CA LYS A 8 -14.45 -33.54 -1.88
C LYS A 8 -13.43 -32.44 -2.16
N PHE A 9 -13.03 -32.32 -3.43
CA PHE A 9 -12.33 -31.14 -3.91
C PHE A 9 -13.31 -29.96 -3.78
N SER A 10 -13.05 -29.08 -2.82
CA SER A 10 -13.69 -27.77 -2.78
C SER A 10 -13.24 -27.05 -4.04
N GLU A 11 -14.08 -27.04 -5.08
CA GLU A 11 -13.89 -26.17 -6.23
C GLU A 11 -13.93 -24.73 -5.72
N LYS A 12 -12.74 -24.13 -5.56
CA LYS A 12 -12.59 -22.71 -5.34
C LYS A 12 -13.26 -22.02 -6.52
N ARG A 13 -14.46 -21.48 -6.30
CA ARG A 13 -15.18 -20.66 -7.29
C ARG A 13 -14.20 -19.64 -7.87
N LYS A 14 -13.80 -19.85 -9.13
CA LYS A 14 -12.94 -18.93 -9.88
C LYS A 14 -13.79 -17.73 -10.27
N PHE A 15 -13.99 -16.81 -9.35
CA PHE A 15 -14.49 -15.48 -9.69
C PHE A 15 -13.46 -14.83 -10.61
N LYS A 16 -13.85 -14.54 -11.86
CA LYS A 16 -13.05 -13.70 -12.75
C LYS A 16 -13.17 -12.26 -12.27
N LEU A 17 -12.35 -11.91 -11.28
CA LEU A 17 -12.24 -10.55 -10.80
C LEU A 17 -11.56 -9.68 -11.87
N PRO A 18 -11.91 -8.40 -11.99
CA PRO A 18 -11.14 -7.46 -12.79
C PRO A 18 -9.66 -7.52 -12.40
N LYS A 19 -8.76 -7.37 -13.38
CA LYS A 19 -7.33 -7.29 -13.10
C LYS A 19 -7.09 -6.10 -12.17
N ILE A 20 -6.61 -6.37 -10.96
CA ILE A 20 -6.33 -5.32 -9.98
C ILE A 20 -5.08 -4.59 -10.47
N GLU A 21 -5.23 -3.34 -10.88
CA GLU A 21 -4.08 -2.46 -11.15
C GLU A 21 -3.42 -2.05 -9.83
N PRO A 22 -2.08 -1.98 -9.77
CA PRO A 22 -1.41 -1.45 -8.59
C PRO A 22 -1.91 -0.03 -8.30
N LYS A 23 -2.38 0.19 -7.06
CA LYS A 23 -2.77 1.53 -6.62
C LYS A 23 -1.59 2.49 -6.82
N LYS A 24 -1.87 3.60 -7.50
CA LYS A 24 -0.89 4.65 -7.73
C LYS A 24 -0.58 5.38 -6.43
N PHE A 25 0.71 5.63 -6.21
CA PHE A 25 1.22 6.27 -5.00
C PHE A 25 2.07 7.49 -5.34
N THR A 26 1.70 8.64 -4.78
CA THR A 26 2.39 9.92 -5.01
C THR A 26 3.48 10.20 -3.96
N GLY A 27 3.44 9.50 -2.83
CA GLY A 27 4.27 9.85 -1.67
C GLY A 27 3.60 10.84 -0.72
N ASP A 28 2.28 11.01 -0.79
CA ASP A 28 1.51 11.51 0.35
C ASP A 28 1.39 10.42 1.41
N ALA A 29 1.90 10.67 2.61
CA ALA A 29 1.83 9.71 3.72
C ALA A 29 0.38 9.30 4.07
N LYS A 30 -0.63 10.16 3.81
CA LYS A 30 -2.04 9.80 4.00
C LYS A 30 -2.52 8.69 3.06
N GLU A 31 -1.90 8.58 1.88
CA GLU A 31 -2.19 7.53 0.91
C GLU A 31 -1.48 6.21 1.26
N TYR A 32 -0.44 6.26 2.11
CA TYR A 32 0.48 5.15 2.32
C TYR A 32 -0.23 3.88 2.79
N LEU A 33 -1.10 3.95 3.80
CA LEU A 33 -1.80 2.76 4.30
C LEU A 33 -2.67 2.10 3.23
N SER A 34 -3.34 2.90 2.41
CA SER A 34 -4.17 2.39 1.32
C SER A 34 -3.34 1.77 0.22
N PHE A 35 -2.24 2.42 -0.18
CA PHE A 35 -1.26 1.87 -1.12
C PHE A 35 -0.67 0.54 -0.60
N TRP A 36 -0.14 0.55 0.63
CA TRP A 36 0.54 -0.60 1.22
C TRP A 36 -0.40 -1.79 1.39
N SER A 37 -1.67 -1.58 1.75
CA SER A 37 -2.65 -2.67 1.88
C SER A 37 -2.82 -3.50 0.59
N GLN A 38 -2.65 -2.87 -0.58
CA GLN A 38 -2.72 -3.54 -1.88
C GLN A 38 -1.35 -4.08 -2.29
N PHE A 39 -0.30 -3.27 -2.15
CA PHE A 39 1.05 -3.63 -2.55
C PHE A 39 1.66 -4.75 -1.70
N ARG A 40 1.25 -4.88 -0.43
CA ARG A 40 1.70 -5.92 0.50
C ARG A 40 1.54 -7.32 -0.07
N LYS A 41 0.48 -7.58 -0.85
CA LYS A 41 0.25 -8.87 -1.50
C LYS A 41 1.37 -9.23 -2.47
N ILE A 42 1.87 -8.25 -3.22
CA ILE A 42 3.00 -8.43 -4.14
C ILE A 42 4.30 -8.59 -3.33
N GLN A 43 4.49 -7.78 -2.29
CA GLN A 43 5.68 -7.85 -1.42
C GLN A 43 5.83 -9.23 -0.76
N GLU A 44 4.75 -9.79 -0.22
CA GLU A 44 4.75 -11.05 0.53
C GLU A 44 4.69 -12.30 -0.36
N ASP A 45 4.37 -12.16 -1.64
CA ASP A 45 4.33 -13.30 -2.57
C ASP A 45 5.75 -13.77 -2.90
N THR A 46 6.14 -14.93 -2.35
CA THR A 46 7.47 -15.52 -2.57
C THR A 46 7.63 -16.13 -3.96
N SER A 47 6.55 -16.30 -4.73
CA SER A 47 6.62 -16.82 -6.10
C SER A 47 7.04 -15.75 -7.11
N ILE A 48 6.98 -14.47 -6.74
CA ILE A 48 7.38 -13.35 -7.59
C ILE A 48 8.86 -13.01 -7.29
N PRO A 49 9.75 -13.07 -8.28
CA PRO A 49 11.14 -12.61 -8.13
C PRO A 49 11.23 -11.13 -7.75
N ASN A 50 12.27 -10.75 -7.01
CA ASN A 50 12.47 -9.35 -6.60
C ASN A 50 12.60 -8.39 -7.79
N GLU A 51 13.16 -8.84 -8.92
CA GLU A 51 13.23 -8.05 -10.15
C GLU A 51 11.85 -7.65 -10.65
N ASP A 52 10.92 -8.61 -10.72
CA ASP A 52 9.53 -8.36 -11.10
C ASP A 52 8.82 -7.47 -10.07
N LYS A 53 9.06 -7.69 -8.77
CA LYS A 53 8.52 -6.81 -7.72
C LYS A 53 9.02 -5.37 -7.84
N MET A 54 10.27 -5.16 -8.26
CA MET A 54 10.80 -3.83 -8.54
C MET A 54 10.07 -3.17 -9.71
N GLN A 55 9.78 -3.92 -10.77
CA GLN A 55 8.97 -3.42 -11.89
C GLN A 55 7.54 -3.05 -11.46
N TYR A 56 6.91 -3.88 -10.62
CA TYR A 56 5.60 -3.55 -10.04
C TYR A 56 5.67 -2.29 -9.17
N LEU A 57 6.74 -2.12 -8.38
CA LEU A 57 6.93 -0.94 -7.55
C LEU A 57 7.07 0.34 -8.39
N LEU A 58 7.87 0.29 -9.46
CA LEU A 58 8.04 1.39 -10.41
C LEU A 58 6.72 1.76 -11.10
N GLN A 59 5.89 0.77 -11.44
CA GLN A 59 4.57 1.01 -12.01
C GLN A 59 3.56 1.55 -10.99
N ALA A 60 3.76 1.27 -9.70
CA ALA A 60 2.85 1.71 -8.64
C ALA A 60 3.14 3.14 -8.19
N VAL A 61 4.33 3.68 -8.43
CA VAL A 61 4.62 5.09 -8.13
C VAL A 61 4.22 6.02 -9.27
N VAL A 62 3.75 7.22 -8.95
CA VAL A 62 3.40 8.23 -9.95
C VAL A 62 4.66 8.99 -10.37
N PRO A 63 4.97 9.13 -11.67
CA PRO A 63 6.14 9.86 -12.14
C PRO A 63 6.20 11.30 -11.60
N LYS A 64 7.42 11.82 -11.40
CA LYS A 64 7.68 13.19 -10.89
C LYS A 64 7.17 13.48 -9.47
N THR A 65 6.79 12.45 -8.70
CA THR A 65 6.34 12.60 -7.30
C THR A 65 7.40 12.24 -6.27
N LYS A 66 7.10 12.43 -4.98
CA LYS A 66 8.03 12.11 -3.88
C LYS A 66 8.32 10.62 -3.81
N ALA A 67 7.29 9.78 -4.04
CA ALA A 67 7.46 8.33 -4.07
C ALA A 67 8.34 7.88 -5.23
N ALA A 68 8.12 8.41 -6.44
CA ALA A 68 8.95 8.09 -7.61
C ALA A 68 10.42 8.42 -7.35
N ARG A 69 10.74 9.60 -6.80
CA ARG A 69 12.12 9.97 -6.46
C ARG A 69 12.79 9.00 -5.49
N VAL A 70 12.05 8.38 -4.57
CA VAL A 70 12.61 7.36 -3.66
C VAL A 70 12.91 6.08 -4.43
N VAL A 71 11.94 5.57 -5.19
CA VAL A 71 12.09 4.29 -5.89
C VAL A 71 13.15 4.39 -7.00
N GLU A 72 13.13 5.46 -7.78
CA GLU A 72 14.07 5.73 -8.89
C GLU A 72 15.50 6.04 -8.40
N SER A 73 15.70 6.31 -7.10
CA SER A 73 17.06 6.47 -6.54
C SER A 73 17.83 5.16 -6.46
N PHE A 74 17.15 4.03 -6.66
CA PHE A 74 17.72 2.70 -6.70
C PHE A 74 17.74 2.18 -8.14
N PRO A 75 18.86 1.59 -8.62
CA PRO A 75 18.85 0.84 -9.86
C PRO A 75 17.78 -0.26 -9.83
N ALA A 76 17.03 -0.39 -10.92
CA ALA A 76 15.94 -1.35 -11.07
C ALA A 76 16.45 -2.80 -11.16
N THR A 77 16.81 -3.36 -10.01
CA THR A 77 17.54 -4.63 -9.85
C THR A 77 16.98 -5.41 -8.67
N ALA A 78 17.11 -6.73 -8.69
CA ALA A 78 16.59 -7.62 -7.65
C ALA A 78 17.20 -7.33 -6.26
N GLU A 79 18.50 -6.98 -6.22
CA GLU A 79 19.26 -6.72 -5.01
C GLU A 79 18.85 -5.42 -4.32
N ASN A 80 18.35 -4.45 -5.10
CA ASN A 80 17.98 -3.14 -4.58
C ASN A 80 16.48 -3.03 -4.24
N TYR A 81 15.65 -3.96 -4.69
CA TYR A 81 14.23 -4.00 -4.34
C TYR A 81 13.96 -3.93 -2.82
N PRO A 82 14.61 -4.74 -1.96
CA PRO A 82 14.38 -4.65 -0.52
C PRO A 82 14.76 -3.27 0.06
N LYS A 83 15.82 -2.66 -0.47
CA LYS A 83 16.28 -1.33 -0.04
C LYS A 83 15.27 -0.24 -0.41
N ALA A 84 14.73 -0.31 -1.63
CA ALA A 84 13.68 0.61 -2.09
C ALA A 84 12.42 0.51 -1.21
N ILE A 85 11.98 -0.71 -0.85
CA ILE A 85 10.83 -0.92 0.05
C ILE A 85 11.08 -0.35 1.45
N VAL A 86 12.26 -0.60 2.02
CA VAL A 86 12.64 -0.05 3.33
C VAL A 86 12.61 1.47 3.30
N GLN A 87 13.25 2.11 2.31
CA GLN A 87 13.25 3.57 2.19
C GLN A 87 11.85 4.15 1.95
N LEU A 88 11.01 3.46 1.19
CA LEU A 88 9.63 3.89 0.97
C LEU A 88 8.83 3.89 2.29
N LYS A 89 8.99 2.84 3.11
CA LYS A 89 8.37 2.75 4.44
C LYS A 89 8.93 3.79 5.40
N GLU A 90 10.25 3.95 5.47
CA GLU A 90 10.90 4.95 6.33
C GLU A 90 10.45 6.38 6.02
N ARG A 91 10.17 6.69 4.75
CA ARG A 91 9.79 8.05 4.35
C ARG A 91 8.31 8.35 4.50
N PHE A 92 7.43 7.38 4.26
CA PHE A 92 5.99 7.63 4.13
C PHE A 92 5.12 6.79 5.06
N GLY A 93 5.68 5.72 5.63
CA GLY A 93 4.94 4.65 6.29
C GLY A 93 5.38 4.35 7.72
N ARG A 94 6.07 5.29 8.37
CA ARG A 94 6.40 5.15 9.79
C ARG A 94 5.16 5.41 10.64
N ASP A 95 4.94 4.57 11.63
CA ASP A 95 3.74 4.61 12.46
C ASP A 95 3.62 5.93 13.23
N ASP A 96 4.73 6.46 13.74
CA ASP A 96 4.80 7.75 14.44
C ASP A 96 4.36 8.93 13.55
N LEU A 97 4.83 8.95 12.30
CA LEU A 97 4.44 9.95 11.30
C LEU A 97 2.95 9.86 10.99
N LEU A 98 2.44 8.65 10.76
CA LEU A 98 1.04 8.43 10.41
C LEU A 98 0.12 8.82 11.56
N VAL A 99 0.43 8.41 12.80
CA VAL A 99 -0.31 8.82 14.00
C VAL A 99 -0.35 10.35 14.11
N GLN A 100 0.80 11.02 13.98
CA GLN A 100 0.87 12.48 14.05
C GLN A 100 -0.03 13.15 12.99
N ILE A 101 -0.01 12.64 11.75
CA ILE A 101 -0.83 13.17 10.65
C ILE A 101 -2.33 13.02 10.97
N TYR A 102 -2.77 11.83 11.37
CA TYR A 102 -4.19 11.57 11.63
C TYR A 102 -4.70 12.30 12.88
N VAL A 103 -3.90 12.39 13.95
CA VAL A 103 -4.25 13.19 15.13
C VAL A 103 -4.42 14.67 14.76
N ARG A 104 -3.49 15.24 13.98
CA ARG A 104 -3.59 16.64 13.54
C ARG A 104 -4.84 16.88 12.68
N ASP A 105 -5.18 15.96 11.79
CA ASP A 105 -6.38 16.06 10.97
C ASP A 105 -7.66 16.03 11.83
N LEU A 106 -7.74 15.12 12.81
CA LEU A 106 -8.84 15.04 13.76
C LEU A 106 -8.98 16.33 14.57
N LEU A 107 -7.88 16.85 15.13
CA LEU A 107 -7.88 18.12 15.86
C LEU A 107 -8.35 19.28 14.99
N SER A 108 -7.89 19.35 13.73
CA SER A 108 -8.34 20.39 12.79
C SER A 108 -9.85 20.29 12.51
N MET A 109 -10.39 19.08 12.39
CA MET A 109 -11.82 18.85 12.19
C MET A 109 -12.63 19.35 13.38
N VAL A 110 -12.23 19.01 14.61
CA VAL A 110 -12.91 19.44 15.85
C VAL A 110 -12.88 20.96 15.99
N MET A 111 -11.73 21.61 15.75
CA MET A 111 -11.62 23.08 15.84
C MET A 111 -12.49 23.79 14.79
N LYS A 112 -12.54 23.28 13.55
CA LYS A 112 -13.42 23.82 12.51
C LYS A 112 -14.89 23.68 12.86
N ASN A 113 -15.27 22.62 13.57
CA ASN A 113 -16.64 22.43 14.03
C ASN A 113 -17.02 23.38 15.17
N ALA A 114 -16.13 23.56 16.15
CA ALA A 114 -16.35 24.50 17.25
C ALA A 114 -16.53 25.95 16.76
N ASN A 115 -15.77 26.35 15.73
CA ASN A 115 -15.87 27.69 15.13
C ASN A 115 -17.12 27.89 14.24
N ARG A 116 -17.90 26.83 13.99
CA ARG A 116 -19.14 26.89 13.19
C ARG A 116 -20.40 26.99 14.03
N SER A 117 -20.33 26.88 15.35
CA SER A 117 -21.46 27.20 16.23
C SER A 117 -21.63 28.71 16.26
N PRO A 118 -22.69 29.28 15.64
CA PRO A 118 -23.04 30.67 15.92
C PRO A 118 -23.51 30.67 17.37
N GLY A 119 -22.82 31.42 18.22
CA GLY A 119 -23.39 31.76 19.52
C GLY A 119 -24.77 32.36 19.28
N PHE A 120 -25.77 31.84 19.99
CA PHE A 120 -27.07 32.47 20.09
C PHE A 120 -26.86 33.92 20.56
N ALA A 121 -26.98 34.86 19.62
CA ALA A 121 -27.05 36.29 19.84
C ALA A 121 -28.43 36.76 19.38
#